data_AF-A0A7C9EH36-F1
#
_entry.id   AF-A0A7C9EH36-F1
#
_cell.length_a   1.000
_cell.length_b   1.000
_cell.length_c   1.000
_cell.angle_alpha   90.00
_cell.angle_beta   90.00
_cell.angle_gamma   90.00
#
_symmetry.space_group_name_H-M   'P 1'
#
loop_
_entity.id
_entity.type
_entity.pdbx_description
1 polymer ?
#
loop_
_entity_poly.entity_id
_entity_poly.type
_entity_poly.pdbx_seq_one_letter_code
_entity_poly.pdbx_strand_id
1 'polypeptide(L)'
;MMAMSCKDGKGGMDNGKYVRYTPEQVEALERLYHECPKPSSLRRQQLIRECPILSNIEPKQIKVWFQNRRCREKQRKEASRLQAVNRKLTAMNKLLMEENDRLQKQVSQLVYENGYFRQQTQKAGLASKDTSCESVVTSGQHHLTPQHPPRDASPAGLLSIAEETLAEFLSKATGTAVEWVQMPGMKPGPDSIGIIAISHGCPGVAARACGLVGLEPTRVAEILKDRPSWFRDCRAVDVLNVLPTANGGTIELLYMQLYAPTTLAPARDFWLLR
;
A
#
# COMPACT_ATOMS: atom_id res chain seq x y z
N MET A 1 -27.84 6.42 -9.25
CA MET A 1 -28.44 7.50 -10.08
C MET A 1 -29.35 8.29 -9.15
N MET A 2 -28.90 9.43 -8.63
CA MET A 2 -29.71 10.30 -7.78
C MET A 2 -29.79 11.66 -8.47
N ALA A 3 -30.98 11.96 -8.99
CA ALA A 3 -31.32 13.25 -9.54
C ALA A 3 -31.59 14.22 -8.39
N MET A 4 -30.82 15.30 -8.29
CA MET A 4 -31.17 16.46 -7.48
C MET A 4 -31.88 17.46 -8.38
N SER A 5 -33.20 17.58 -8.18
CA SER A 5 -34.01 18.66 -8.71
C SER A 5 -34.12 19.74 -7.64
N CYS A 6 -33.75 20.98 -7.95
CA CYS A 6 -33.98 22.14 -7.10
C CYS A 6 -34.53 23.31 -7.93
N LYS A 7 -35.87 23.42 -7.84
CA LYS A 7 -36.78 24.57 -7.93
C LYS A 7 -36.32 25.90 -8.56
N ASP A 8 -37.14 26.34 -9.50
CA ASP A 8 -37.33 27.72 -9.96
C ASP A 8 -37.59 28.72 -8.82
N GLY A 9 -36.88 29.85 -8.89
CA GLY A 9 -37.16 31.06 -8.13
C GLY A 9 -36.89 32.28 -9.01
N LYS A 10 -37.96 32.98 -9.40
CA LYS A 10 -37.93 34.29 -10.09
C LYS A 10 -37.53 35.39 -9.11
N GLY A 11 -36.67 36.32 -9.58
CA GLY A 11 -36.67 37.72 -9.14
C GLY A 11 -35.38 38.20 -8.44
N GLY A 12 -34.63 39.08 -9.11
CA GLY A 12 -33.58 39.90 -8.49
C GLY A 12 -32.25 39.88 -9.25
N MET A 13 -32.10 40.75 -10.25
CA MET A 13 -30.83 41.02 -10.92
C MET A 13 -29.82 41.62 -9.93
N ASP A 14 -28.84 40.83 -9.53
CA ASP A 14 -27.60 41.33 -8.93
C ASP A 14 -26.46 41.06 -9.92
N ASN A 15 -26.31 41.99 -10.87
CA ASN A 15 -25.63 41.82 -12.16
C ASN A 15 -24.08 41.93 -12.07
N GLY A 16 -23.49 41.54 -10.94
CA GLY A 16 -22.07 41.80 -10.63
C GLY A 16 -21.19 40.57 -10.38
N LYS A 17 -21.71 39.34 -10.40
CA LYS A 17 -20.95 38.17 -9.91
C LYS A 17 -20.56 37.13 -10.96
N TYR A 18 -21.21 37.07 -12.12
CA TYR A 18 -20.85 36.12 -13.19
C TYR A 18 -21.00 36.76 -14.58
N VAL A 19 -19.88 36.94 -15.27
CA VAL A 19 -19.90 37.32 -16.69
C VAL A 19 -20.11 36.09 -17.54
N ARG A 20 -21.16 36.12 -18.36
CA ARG A 20 -21.40 35.14 -19.40
C ARG A 20 -20.87 35.71 -20.72
N TYR A 21 -19.76 35.14 -21.20
CA TYR A 21 -19.18 35.50 -22.49
C TYR A 21 -20.05 34.98 -23.65
N THR A 22 -20.15 35.75 -24.73
CA THR A 22 -20.77 35.25 -25.97
C THR A 22 -19.87 34.20 -26.63
N PRO A 23 -20.40 33.32 -27.51
CA PRO A 23 -19.59 32.34 -28.22
C PRO A 23 -18.40 32.96 -28.97
N GLU A 24 -18.61 34.11 -29.59
CA GLU A 24 -17.60 34.82 -30.38
C GLU A 24 -16.51 35.43 -29.47
N GLN A 25 -16.89 35.91 -28.28
CA GLN A 25 -15.94 36.36 -27.26
C GLN A 25 -15.09 35.20 -26.73
N VAL A 26 -15.71 34.04 -26.50
CA VAL A 26 -14.98 32.83 -26.08
C VAL A 26 -14.00 32.42 -27.16
N GLU A 27 -14.41 32.37 -28.42
CA GLU A 27 -13.54 32.00 -29.54
C GLU A 27 -12.34 32.95 -29.69
N ALA A 28 -12.57 34.27 -29.54
CA ALA A 28 -11.50 35.25 -29.54
C ALA A 28 -10.51 35.05 -28.39
N LEU A 29 -11.01 34.82 -27.17
CA LEU A 29 -10.18 34.53 -26.01
C LEU A 29 -9.42 33.20 -26.16
N GLU A 30 -10.02 32.19 -26.80
CA GLU A 30 -9.36 30.93 -27.11
C GLU A 30 -8.24 31.09 -28.14
N ARG A 31 -8.45 31.84 -29.23
CA ARG A 31 -7.36 32.15 -30.18
C ARG A 31 -6.18 32.83 -29.48
N LEU A 32 -6.46 33.86 -28.68
CA LEU A 32 -5.43 34.57 -27.90
C LEU A 32 -4.72 33.66 -26.87
N TYR A 33 -5.41 32.67 -26.33
CA TYR A 33 -4.83 31.69 -25.42
C TYR A 33 -3.78 30.79 -26.09
N HIS A 34 -3.98 30.42 -27.36
CA HIS A 34 -3.01 29.63 -28.11
C HIS A 34 -1.73 30.43 -28.39
N GLU A 35 -1.83 31.74 -28.59
CA GLU A 35 -0.68 32.63 -28.79
C GLU A 35 0.06 32.93 -27.48
N CYS A 36 -0.68 33.32 -26.43
CA CYS A 36 -0.10 33.70 -25.15
C CYS A 36 -1.00 33.29 -23.97
N PRO A 37 -0.78 32.11 -23.35
CA PRO A 37 -1.63 31.61 -22.27
C PRO A 37 -1.49 32.35 -20.93
N LYS A 38 -0.51 33.26 -20.81
CA LYS A 38 -0.24 34.07 -19.62
C LYS A 38 -0.02 35.55 -19.99
N PRO A 39 -1.03 36.26 -20.51
CA PRO A 39 -0.87 37.63 -20.96
C PRO A 39 -0.53 38.57 -19.78
N SER A 40 0.41 39.48 -20.00
CA SER A 40 0.78 40.53 -19.04
C SER A 40 -0.37 41.54 -18.83
N SER A 41 -0.26 42.40 -17.81
CA SER A 41 -1.30 43.42 -17.58
C SER A 41 -1.42 44.40 -18.75
N LEU A 42 -0.29 44.82 -19.31
CA LEU A 42 -0.24 45.68 -20.48
C LEU A 42 -0.88 44.99 -21.69
N ARG A 43 -0.55 43.71 -21.93
CA ARG A 43 -1.15 42.95 -23.03
C ARG A 43 -2.66 42.83 -22.87
N ARG A 44 -3.18 42.59 -21.65
CA ARG A 44 -4.64 42.56 -21.41
C ARG A 44 -5.32 43.90 -21.73
N GLN A 45 -4.69 45.03 -21.42
CA GLN A 45 -5.23 46.35 -21.77
C GLN A 45 -5.23 46.58 -23.29
N GLN A 46 -4.17 46.16 -23.98
CA GLN A 46 -4.08 46.24 -25.44
C GLN A 46 -5.16 45.39 -26.12
N LEU A 47 -5.39 44.16 -25.65
CA LEU A 47 -6.38 43.25 -26.22
C LEU A 47 -7.81 43.83 -26.23
N ILE A 48 -8.17 44.61 -25.21
CA ILE A 48 -9.49 45.29 -25.16
C ILE A 48 -9.61 46.38 -26.24
N ARG A 49 -8.50 47.03 -26.58
CA ARG A 49 -8.43 48.07 -27.62
C ARG A 49 -8.35 47.47 -29.03
N GLU A 50 -7.57 46.40 -29.18
CA GLU A 50 -7.28 45.73 -30.45
C GLU A 50 -8.40 44.77 -30.89
N CYS A 51 -9.19 44.25 -29.96
CA CYS A 51 -10.31 43.34 -30.24
C CYS A 51 -11.63 44.00 -29.86
N PRO A 52 -12.35 44.64 -30.81
CA PRO A 52 -13.64 45.29 -30.55
C PRO A 52 -14.66 44.38 -29.87
N ILE A 53 -14.63 43.07 -30.15
CA ILE A 53 -15.53 42.10 -29.53
C ILE A 53 -15.32 41.91 -28.02
N LEU A 54 -14.13 42.29 -27.53
CA LEU A 54 -13.76 42.25 -26.11
C LEU A 54 -13.81 43.64 -25.46
N SER A 55 -14.23 44.69 -26.18
CA SER A 55 -14.19 46.09 -25.70
C SER A 55 -14.99 46.31 -24.41
N ASN A 56 -16.05 45.50 -24.22
CA ASN A 56 -16.95 45.57 -23.07
C ASN A 56 -16.56 44.62 -21.92
N ILE A 57 -15.38 44.00 -21.99
CA ILE A 57 -14.87 43.07 -20.97
C ILE A 57 -13.80 43.78 -20.14
N GLU A 58 -13.91 43.71 -18.82
CA GLU A 58 -12.92 44.33 -17.95
C GLU A 58 -11.57 43.56 -17.97
N PRO A 59 -10.42 44.24 -17.83
CA PRO A 59 -9.10 43.58 -17.76
C PRO A 59 -9.02 42.50 -16.67
N LYS A 60 -9.74 42.67 -15.55
CA LYS A 60 -9.82 41.69 -14.45
C LYS A 60 -10.55 40.42 -14.89
N GLN A 61 -11.60 40.54 -15.70
CA GLN A 61 -12.37 39.40 -16.22
C GLN A 61 -11.53 38.59 -17.20
N ILE A 62 -10.76 39.25 -18.08
CA ILE A 62 -9.77 38.58 -18.96
C ILE A 62 -8.75 37.82 -18.11
N LYS A 63 -8.19 38.44 -17.07
CA LYS A 63 -7.25 37.75 -16.16
C LYS A 63 -7.86 36.47 -15.57
N VAL A 64 -9.09 36.54 -15.05
CA VAL A 64 -9.81 35.39 -14.46
C VAL A 64 -10.10 34.33 -15.52
N TRP A 65 -10.51 34.72 -16.73
CA TRP A 65 -10.76 33.78 -17.82
C TRP A 65 -9.52 32.96 -18.16
N PHE A 66 -8.35 33.61 -18.31
CA PHE A 66 -7.08 32.92 -18.60
C PHE A 66 -6.62 32.03 -17.43
N GLN A 67 -6.87 32.44 -16.18
CA GLN A 67 -6.59 31.59 -15.00
C GLN A 67 -7.48 30.34 -15.01
N ASN A 68 -8.78 30.51 -15.22
CA ASN A 68 -9.75 29.42 -15.28
C ASN A 68 -9.48 28.49 -16.47
N ARG A 69 -9.11 29.03 -17.64
CA ARG A 69 -8.79 28.23 -18.83
C ARG A 69 -7.59 27.33 -18.60
N ARG A 70 -6.52 27.84 -17.97
CA ARG A 70 -5.35 27.03 -17.57
C ARG A 70 -5.71 25.96 -16.54
N CYS A 71 -6.51 26.33 -15.54
CA CYS A 71 -6.98 25.38 -14.52
C CYS A 71 -7.78 24.23 -15.14
N ARG A 72 -8.76 24.55 -16.01
CA ARG A 72 -9.58 23.57 -16.72
C ARG A 72 -8.75 22.68 -17.66
N GLU A 73 -7.73 23.22 -18.31
CA GLU A 73 -6.86 22.42 -19.16
C GLU A 73 -5.98 21.47 -18.35
N LYS A 74 -5.41 21.94 -17.23
CA LYS A 74 -4.67 21.08 -16.30
C LYS A 74 -5.56 19.96 -15.77
N GLN A 75 -6.78 20.28 -15.36
CA GLN A 75 -7.77 19.29 -14.91
C GLN A 75 -8.12 18.29 -16.01
N ARG A 76 -8.33 18.73 -17.26
CA ARG A 76 -8.58 17.83 -18.40
C ARG A 76 -7.41 16.86 -18.63
N LYS A 77 -6.18 17.36 -18.67
CA LYS A 77 -4.98 16.52 -18.85
C LYS A 77 -4.84 15.49 -17.72
N GLU A 78 -5.09 15.93 -16.48
CA GLU A 78 -5.05 15.04 -15.32
C GLU A 78 -6.15 13.99 -15.35
N ALA A 79 -7.38 14.36 -15.71
CA ALA A 79 -8.48 13.42 -15.87
C ALA A 79 -8.19 12.38 -16.96
N SER A 80 -7.64 12.79 -18.10
CA SER A 80 -7.22 11.87 -19.17
C SER A 80 -6.11 10.92 -18.70
N ARG A 81 -5.13 11.43 -17.94
CA ARG A 81 -4.05 10.62 -17.36
C ARG A 81 -4.61 9.56 -16.40
N LEU A 82 -5.49 9.97 -15.49
CA LEU A 82 -6.16 9.07 -14.54
C LEU A 82 -6.99 8.01 -15.26
N GLN A 83 -7.75 8.40 -16.29
CA GLN A 83 -8.52 7.45 -17.09
C GLN A 83 -7.62 6.43 -17.79
N ALA A 84 -6.47 6.84 -18.32
CA ALA A 84 -5.51 5.93 -18.94
C ALA A 84 -4.92 4.92 -17.92
N VAL A 85 -4.57 5.38 -16.73
CA VAL A 85 -4.09 4.51 -15.64
C VAL A 85 -5.19 3.54 -15.19
N ASN A 86 -6.42 4.03 -15.04
CA ASN A 86 -7.56 3.21 -14.64
C ASN A 86 -7.81 2.07 -15.64
N ARG A 87 -7.78 2.35 -16.95
CA ARG A 87 -7.89 1.31 -18.00
C ARG A 87 -6.81 0.24 -17.88
N LYS A 88 -5.56 0.63 -17.62
CA LYS A 88 -4.45 -0.32 -17.41
C LYS A 88 -4.68 -1.19 -16.18
N LEU A 89 -5.12 -0.59 -15.07
CA LEU A 89 -5.39 -1.30 -13.83
C LEU A 89 -6.56 -2.29 -14.00
N THR A 90 -7.63 -1.89 -14.68
CA THR A 90 -8.76 -2.77 -15.00
C THR A 90 -8.32 -3.97 -15.86
N ALA A 91 -7.49 -3.73 -16.88
CA ALA A 91 -6.95 -4.81 -17.71
C ALA A 91 -6.08 -5.79 -16.90
N MET A 92 -5.21 -5.25 -16.03
CA MET A 92 -4.35 -6.06 -15.16
C MET A 92 -5.15 -6.87 -14.13
N ASN A 93 -6.15 -6.25 -13.49
CA ASN A 93 -7.05 -6.95 -12.57
C ASN A 93 -7.80 -8.10 -13.25
N LYS A 94 -8.20 -7.92 -14.51
CA LYS A 94 -8.85 -8.98 -15.29
C LYS A 94 -7.90 -10.18 -15.48
N LEU A 95 -6.66 -9.93 -15.91
CA LEU A 95 -5.65 -11.00 -16.06
C LEU A 95 -5.35 -11.71 -14.73
N LEU A 96 -5.29 -10.97 -13.63
CA LEU A 96 -5.06 -11.54 -12.31
C LEU A 96 -6.23 -12.45 -11.88
N MET A 97 -7.47 -12.06 -12.16
CA MET A 97 -8.65 -12.90 -11.89
C MET A 97 -8.64 -14.17 -12.74
N GLU A 98 -8.26 -14.07 -14.02
CA GLU A 98 -8.14 -15.23 -14.92
C GLU A 98 -7.07 -16.22 -14.42
N GLU A 99 -5.91 -15.73 -13.99
CA GLU A 99 -4.87 -16.59 -13.40
C GLU A 99 -5.31 -17.19 -12.06
N ASN A 100 -6.04 -16.44 -11.23
CA ASN A 100 -6.55 -16.97 -9.97
C ASN A 100 -7.54 -18.13 -10.21
N ASP A 101 -8.47 -17.98 -11.16
CA ASP A 101 -9.39 -19.05 -11.57
C ASP A 101 -8.65 -20.27 -12.13
N ARG A 102 -7.61 -20.05 -12.95
CA ARG A 102 -6.76 -21.12 -13.49
C ARG A 102 -6.04 -21.90 -12.38
N LEU A 103 -5.43 -21.19 -11.43
CA LEU A 103 -4.75 -21.79 -10.29
C LEU A 103 -5.73 -22.55 -9.39
N GLN A 104 -6.92 -21.99 -9.15
CA GLN A 104 -7.94 -22.65 -8.33
C GLN A 104 -8.45 -23.95 -8.97
N LYS A 105 -8.56 -23.99 -10.31
CA LYS A 105 -8.84 -25.23 -11.06
C LYS A 105 -7.71 -26.26 -10.91
N GLN A 106 -6.44 -25.83 -11.05
CA GLN A 106 -5.29 -26.72 -10.87
C GLN A 106 -5.22 -27.31 -9.45
N VAL A 107 -5.43 -26.49 -8.42
CA VAL A 107 -5.49 -26.95 -7.03
C VAL A 107 -6.61 -27.96 -6.85
N SER A 108 -7.80 -27.69 -7.39
CA SER A 108 -8.95 -28.61 -7.30
C SER A 108 -8.63 -29.97 -7.96
N GLN A 109 -7.96 -29.96 -9.10
CA GLN A 109 -7.53 -31.17 -9.79
C GLN A 109 -6.49 -31.95 -8.98
N LEU A 110 -5.45 -31.28 -8.47
CA LEU A 110 -4.42 -31.93 -7.65
C LEU A 110 -5.00 -32.51 -6.35
N VAL A 111 -5.96 -31.84 -5.73
CA VAL A 111 -6.66 -32.35 -4.54
C VAL A 111 -7.45 -33.62 -4.89
N TYR A 112 -8.14 -33.63 -6.03
CA TYR A 112 -8.87 -34.81 -6.51
C TYR A 112 -7.93 -35.99 -6.81
N GLU A 113 -6.85 -35.75 -7.57
CA GLU A 113 -5.84 -36.77 -7.90
C GLU A 113 -5.18 -37.34 -6.63
N ASN A 114 -4.79 -36.48 -5.68
CA ASN A 114 -4.24 -36.93 -4.39
C ASN A 114 -5.23 -37.80 -3.61
N GLY A 115 -6.52 -37.44 -3.59
CA GLY A 115 -7.56 -38.25 -2.98
C GLY A 115 -7.66 -39.64 -3.63
N TYR A 116 -7.63 -39.69 -4.97
CA TYR A 116 -7.65 -40.94 -5.74
C TYR A 116 -6.44 -41.82 -5.42
N PHE A 117 -5.22 -41.26 -5.43
CA PHE A 117 -4.00 -42.01 -5.10
C PHE A 117 -4.06 -42.59 -3.69
N ARG A 118 -4.46 -41.81 -2.68
CA ARG A 118 -4.62 -42.31 -1.29
C ARG A 118 -5.61 -43.46 -1.20
N GLN A 119 -6.71 -43.40 -1.94
CA GLN A 119 -7.71 -44.48 -1.98
C GLN A 119 -7.18 -45.74 -2.68
N GLN A 120 -6.34 -45.58 -3.70
CA GLN A 120 -5.70 -46.69 -4.42
C GLN A 120 -4.64 -47.38 -3.54
N THR A 121 -3.86 -46.63 -2.77
CA THR A 121 -2.88 -47.19 -1.81
C THR A 121 -3.57 -47.96 -0.68
N GLN A 122 -4.70 -47.46 -0.18
CA GLN A 122 -5.49 -48.17 0.85
C GLN A 122 -6.13 -49.46 0.31
N LYS A 123 -6.56 -49.50 -0.96
CA LYS A 123 -7.07 -50.73 -1.58
C LYS A 123 -5.97 -51.78 -1.83
N ALA A 124 -4.75 -51.36 -2.15
CA ALA A 124 -3.60 -52.27 -2.31
C ALA A 124 -3.11 -52.86 -0.97
N GLY A 125 -3.25 -52.12 0.14
CA GLY A 125 -2.91 -52.59 1.50
C GLY A 125 -3.83 -53.67 2.07
N LEU A 126 -5.04 -53.87 1.51
CA LEU A 126 -5.97 -54.92 1.95
C LEU A 126 -5.60 -56.33 1.43
N ALA A 127 -4.63 -56.45 0.51
CA ALA A 127 -4.13 -57.74 -0.01
C ALA A 127 -2.88 -58.27 0.72
N SER A 128 -2.34 -57.52 1.68
CA SER A 128 -1.21 -57.95 2.51
C SER A 128 -1.60 -57.83 3.98
N LYS A 129 -2.11 -58.93 4.55
CA LYS A 129 -2.08 -59.15 5.99
C LYS A 129 -0.64 -59.49 6.33
N ASP A 130 0.10 -58.57 6.93
CA ASP A 130 0.75 -58.87 8.20
C ASP A 130 1.35 -57.64 8.90
N THR A 131 1.11 -57.63 10.21
CA THR A 131 1.84 -56.94 11.29
C THR A 131 2.12 -55.44 11.23
N SER A 132 1.52 -54.76 12.23
CA SER A 132 2.16 -53.75 13.08
C SER A 132 2.31 -52.32 12.52
N CYS A 133 1.37 -51.43 12.88
CA CYS A 133 1.56 -50.28 13.80
C CYS A 133 0.42 -49.27 13.61
N GLU A 134 -0.15 -48.78 14.72
CA GLU A 134 -1.28 -47.84 14.77
C GLU A 134 -1.07 -46.61 13.87
N SER A 135 -1.94 -46.45 12.87
CA SER A 135 -2.08 -45.22 12.08
C SER A 135 -3.37 -44.54 12.50
N VAL A 136 -3.27 -43.61 13.45
CA VAL A 136 -4.37 -42.74 13.87
C VAL A 136 -4.82 -41.87 12.69
N VAL A 137 -6.09 -42.02 12.34
CA VAL A 137 -6.83 -41.20 11.38
C VAL A 137 -7.10 -39.84 12.02
N THR A 138 -6.39 -38.78 11.61
CA THR A 138 -6.79 -37.41 11.92
C THR A 138 -7.83 -36.93 10.91
N SER A 139 -9.10 -37.14 11.26
CA SER A 139 -10.20 -36.34 10.72
C SER A 139 -10.05 -34.89 11.19
N GLY A 140 -10.05 -33.96 10.25
CA GLY A 140 -10.41 -32.54 10.43
C GLY A 140 -9.91 -31.85 11.69
N GLN A 141 -8.64 -31.43 11.72
CA GLN A 141 -8.21 -30.33 12.57
C GLN A 141 -7.28 -29.43 11.78
N HIS A 142 -7.57 -28.13 11.87
CA HIS A 142 -6.74 -27.04 11.39
C HIS A 142 -5.26 -27.35 11.65
N HIS A 143 -4.44 -27.33 10.60
CA HIS A 143 -2.99 -27.46 10.72
C HIS A 143 -2.46 -26.25 11.51
N LEU A 144 -2.40 -26.41 12.83
CA LEU A 144 -1.49 -25.67 13.68
C LEU A 144 -0.08 -26.14 13.33
N THR A 145 0.80 -25.16 13.22
CA THR A 145 2.27 -25.24 13.10
C THR A 145 2.90 -26.41 13.87
N PRO A 146 4.10 -26.90 13.46
CA PRO A 146 4.86 -27.85 14.26
C PRO A 146 4.98 -27.32 15.68
N GLN A 147 4.38 -28.00 16.66
CA GLN A 147 4.55 -27.65 18.06
C GLN A 147 5.99 -27.96 18.43
N HIS A 148 6.84 -26.93 18.41
CA HIS A 148 8.05 -26.95 19.21
C HIS A 148 7.63 -27.21 20.67
N PRO A 149 8.37 -28.05 21.43
CA PRO A 149 8.11 -28.20 22.86
C PRO A 149 8.10 -26.81 23.52
N PRO A 150 7.34 -26.62 24.62
CA PRO A 150 7.29 -25.33 25.30
C PRO A 150 8.71 -24.88 25.60
N ARG A 151 9.14 -23.80 24.95
CA ARG A 151 10.48 -23.24 25.14
C ARG A 151 10.56 -22.71 26.57
N ASP A 152 11.73 -22.86 27.18
CA ASP A 152 11.99 -22.38 28.53
C ASP A 152 11.75 -20.86 28.61
N ALA A 153 10.89 -20.44 29.54
CA ALA A 153 10.58 -19.02 29.79
C ALA A 153 11.50 -18.39 30.84
N SER A 154 12.52 -19.13 31.32
CA SER A 154 13.57 -18.59 32.17
C SER A 154 14.36 -17.48 31.45
N PRO A 155 15.10 -16.64 32.19
CA PRO A 155 16.01 -15.66 31.59
C PRO A 155 17.00 -16.29 30.58
N ALA A 156 17.46 -17.51 30.83
CA ALA A 156 18.35 -18.24 29.93
C ALA A 156 17.62 -18.69 28.65
N GLY A 157 16.38 -19.16 28.78
CA GLY A 157 15.55 -19.52 27.63
C GLY A 157 15.18 -18.32 26.76
N LEU A 158 14.86 -17.17 27.35
CA LEU A 158 14.62 -15.92 26.62
C LEU A 158 15.88 -15.44 25.89
N LEU A 159 17.05 -15.57 26.51
CA LEU A 159 18.34 -15.27 25.87
C LEU A 159 18.57 -16.17 24.64
N SER A 160 18.35 -17.48 24.78
CA SER A 160 18.46 -18.44 23.66
C SER A 160 17.52 -18.07 22.51
N ILE A 161 16.26 -17.69 22.82
CA ILE A 161 15.29 -17.26 21.80
C ILE A 161 15.77 -15.99 21.10
N ALA A 162 16.29 -15.01 21.85
CA ALA A 162 16.80 -13.76 21.28
C ALA A 162 18.01 -14.01 20.36
N GLU A 163 18.96 -14.86 20.78
CA GLU A 163 20.14 -15.20 20.00
C GLU A 163 19.79 -15.96 18.71
N GLU A 164 18.92 -16.98 18.79
CA GLU A 164 18.43 -17.71 17.62
C GLU A 164 17.70 -16.77 16.65
N THR A 165 16.81 -15.93 17.17
CA THR A 165 16.02 -14.98 16.36
C THR A 165 16.93 -13.97 15.67
N LEU A 166 17.95 -13.45 16.37
CA LEU A 166 18.93 -12.53 15.81
C LEU A 166 19.77 -13.20 14.72
N ALA A 167 20.24 -14.42 14.96
CA ALA A 167 21.03 -15.17 13.98
C ALA A 167 20.21 -15.44 12.70
N GLU A 168 18.96 -15.90 12.84
CA GLU A 168 18.06 -16.07 11.71
C GLU A 168 17.79 -14.74 10.98
N PHE A 169 17.52 -13.66 11.72
CA PHE A 169 17.26 -12.35 11.15
C PHE A 169 18.45 -11.87 10.31
N LEU A 170 19.67 -11.91 10.86
CA LEU A 170 20.87 -11.49 10.14
C LEU A 170 21.08 -12.32 8.87
N SER A 171 20.92 -13.64 8.96
CA SER A 171 21.07 -14.52 7.79
C SER A 171 20.11 -14.15 6.64
N LYS A 172 18.87 -13.76 6.96
CA LYS A 172 17.82 -13.42 5.99
C LYS A 172 17.88 -11.95 5.53
N ALA A 173 18.32 -11.05 6.40
CA ALA A 173 18.32 -9.60 6.18
C ALA A 173 19.56 -9.12 5.41
N THR A 174 20.75 -9.67 5.70
CA THR A 174 22.02 -9.23 5.07
C THR A 174 22.59 -10.24 4.07
N GLY A 175 22.12 -11.49 4.10
CA GLY A 175 22.60 -12.57 3.23
C GLY A 175 21.85 -12.69 1.90
N THR A 176 22.23 -13.71 1.12
CA THR A 176 21.53 -14.15 -0.10
C THR A 176 20.52 -15.28 0.18
N ALA A 177 20.25 -15.55 1.46
CA ALA A 177 19.39 -16.66 1.89
C ALA A 177 17.94 -16.52 1.40
N VAL A 178 17.52 -15.31 1.05
CA VAL A 178 16.20 -15.01 0.50
C VAL A 178 16.36 -14.23 -0.80
N GLU A 179 15.76 -14.73 -1.87
CA GLU A 179 15.66 -14.03 -3.15
C GLU A 179 14.49 -13.05 -3.09
N TRP A 180 14.78 -11.79 -2.78
CA TRP A 180 13.76 -10.77 -2.61
C TRP A 180 13.30 -10.19 -3.93
N VAL A 181 11.98 -10.15 -4.14
CA VAL A 181 11.38 -9.54 -5.33
C VAL A 181 11.22 -8.04 -5.09
N GLN A 182 11.84 -7.22 -5.93
CA GLN A 182 11.71 -5.76 -5.82
C GLN A 182 10.27 -5.32 -6.09
N MET A 183 9.76 -4.42 -5.25
CA MET A 183 8.41 -3.86 -5.41
C MET A 183 8.25 -3.15 -6.77
N PRO A 184 7.18 -3.47 -7.54
CA PRO A 184 6.94 -2.84 -8.84
C PRO A 184 6.84 -1.32 -8.76
N GLY A 185 7.49 -0.62 -9.69
CA GLY A 185 7.45 0.85 -9.78
C GLY A 185 8.51 1.59 -8.95
N MET A 186 9.34 0.88 -8.18
CA MET A 186 10.52 1.45 -7.54
C MET A 186 11.63 1.69 -8.57
N LYS A 187 12.31 2.84 -8.50
CA LYS A 187 13.50 3.09 -9.30
C LYS A 187 14.69 2.29 -8.73
N PRO A 188 15.63 1.81 -9.57
CA PRO A 188 16.91 1.30 -9.09
C PRO A 188 17.63 2.39 -8.29
N GLY A 189 18.15 2.04 -7.11
CA GLY A 189 18.82 2.97 -6.22
C GLY A 189 19.24 2.32 -4.90
N PRO A 190 19.95 3.05 -4.03
CA PRO A 190 20.32 2.59 -2.70
C PRO A 190 19.11 2.31 -1.82
N ASP A 191 18.00 3.00 -2.07
CA ASP A 191 16.73 2.78 -1.40
C ASP A 191 15.94 1.72 -2.17
N SER A 192 15.57 0.64 -1.48
CA SER A 192 14.83 -0.47 -2.09
C SER A 192 13.84 -1.09 -1.13
N ILE A 193 12.74 -1.59 -1.69
CA ILE A 193 11.75 -2.40 -0.97
C ILE A 193 11.64 -3.74 -1.68
N GLY A 194 11.88 -4.81 -0.94
CA GLY A 194 11.74 -6.19 -1.40
C GLY A 194 10.59 -6.89 -0.69
N ILE A 195 9.89 -7.77 -1.39
CA ILE A 195 8.82 -8.60 -0.84
C ILE A 195 9.00 -10.06 -1.25
N ILE A 196 8.48 -10.97 -0.43
CA ILE A 196 8.32 -12.38 -0.78
C ILE A 196 7.04 -12.92 -0.14
N ALA A 197 6.28 -13.71 -0.91
CA ALA A 197 5.09 -14.37 -0.40
C ALA A 197 5.50 -15.55 0.49
N ILE A 198 4.90 -15.63 1.67
CA ILE A 198 5.03 -16.76 2.59
C ILE A 198 3.85 -17.69 2.33
N SER A 199 4.13 -18.86 1.77
CA SER A 199 3.11 -19.85 1.39
C SER A 199 3.02 -21.03 2.37
N HIS A 200 4.06 -21.27 3.17
CA HIS A 200 4.10 -22.36 4.15
C HIS A 200 3.81 -21.86 5.58
N GLY A 201 2.92 -22.55 6.29
CA GLY A 201 2.65 -22.35 7.73
C GLY A 201 1.78 -21.14 8.10
N CYS A 202 1.92 -20.02 7.38
CA CYS A 202 1.05 -18.86 7.54
C CYS A 202 0.99 -18.07 6.21
N PRO A 203 -0.21 -17.85 5.63
CA PRO A 203 -0.33 -17.01 4.45
C PRO A 203 0.05 -15.56 4.83
N GLY A 204 1.08 -15.02 4.19
CA GLY A 204 1.57 -13.69 4.49
C GLY A 204 2.57 -13.18 3.46
N VAL A 205 3.07 -11.97 3.68
CA VAL A 205 4.14 -11.37 2.88
C VAL A 205 5.24 -10.93 3.84
N ALA A 206 6.45 -11.44 3.65
CA ALA A 206 7.63 -10.85 4.27
C ALA A 206 8.08 -9.66 3.41
N ALA A 207 8.50 -8.59 4.06
CA ALA A 207 9.00 -7.40 3.40
C ALA A 207 10.33 -6.97 4.02
N ARG A 208 11.21 -6.41 3.18
CA ARG A 208 12.42 -5.69 3.58
C ARG A 208 12.40 -4.30 2.99
N ALA A 209 12.91 -3.33 3.75
CA ALA A 209 13.19 -1.98 3.26
C ALA A 209 14.64 -1.65 3.60
N CYS A 210 15.39 -1.21 2.59
CA CYS A 210 16.76 -0.76 2.72
C CYS A 210 16.85 0.69 2.29
N GLY A 211 17.63 1.48 3.02
CA GLY A 211 17.93 2.85 2.65
C GLY A 211 19.22 3.31 3.32
N LEU A 212 19.90 4.27 2.70
CA LEU A 212 21.13 4.84 3.24
C LEU A 212 20.81 6.05 4.13
N VAL A 213 21.39 6.07 5.33
CA VAL A 213 21.26 7.17 6.28
C VAL A 213 22.62 7.67 6.70
N GLY A 214 22.78 8.99 6.83
CA GLY A 214 24.02 9.63 7.25
C GLY A 214 24.18 9.68 8.78
N LEU A 215 23.93 8.56 9.46
CA LEU A 215 23.98 8.45 10.92
C LEU A 215 24.79 7.23 11.35
N GLU A 216 25.45 7.33 12.50
CA GLU A 216 26.14 6.20 13.13
C GLU A 216 25.17 5.06 13.48
N PRO A 217 25.55 3.77 13.34
CA PRO A 217 24.65 2.63 13.55
C PRO A 217 23.96 2.61 14.91
N THR A 218 24.68 2.96 15.98
CA THR A 218 24.12 3.04 17.34
C THR A 218 23.05 4.12 17.43
N ARG A 219 23.24 5.28 16.79
CA ARG A 219 22.26 6.35 16.76
C ARG A 219 21.00 5.93 16.00
N VAL A 220 21.15 5.19 14.91
CA VAL A 220 20.01 4.63 14.16
C VAL A 220 19.22 3.67 15.03
N ALA A 221 19.89 2.76 15.75
CA ALA A 221 19.24 1.81 16.65
C ALA A 221 18.44 2.52 17.76
N GLU A 222 19.00 3.55 18.39
CA GLU A 222 18.31 4.31 19.44
C GLU A 222 17.06 5.05 18.92
N ILE A 223 17.13 5.63 17.71
CA ILE A 223 15.94 6.22 17.07
C ILE A 223 14.88 5.15 16.80
N LEU A 224 15.27 3.99 16.25
CA LEU A 224 14.33 2.90 15.95
C LEU A 224 13.68 2.31 17.21
N LYS A 225 14.39 2.30 18.34
CA LYS A 225 13.86 1.88 19.65
C LYS A 225 12.81 2.86 20.18
N ASP A 226 12.99 4.17 19.99
CA ASP A 226 12.05 5.22 20.39
C ASP A 226 10.90 5.37 19.39
N ARG A 227 10.11 4.30 19.21
CA ARG A 227 8.97 4.28 18.28
C ARG A 227 7.95 5.39 18.49
N PRO A 228 7.55 5.77 19.73
CA PRO A 228 6.58 6.83 19.95
C PRO A 228 7.00 8.19 19.39
N SER A 229 8.30 8.47 19.27
CA SER A 229 8.80 9.75 18.76
C SER A 229 8.59 9.95 17.25
N TRP A 230 8.53 8.87 16.46
CA TRP A 230 8.52 8.98 14.99
C TRP A 230 7.45 8.13 14.30
N PHE A 231 6.97 7.03 14.92
CA PHE A 231 5.96 6.18 14.31
C PHE A 231 4.56 6.66 14.72
N ARG A 232 3.91 7.42 13.83
CA ARG A 232 2.61 8.08 14.09
C ARG A 232 1.49 7.14 14.53
N ASP A 233 1.50 5.90 14.04
CA ASP A 233 0.47 4.91 14.40
C ASP A 233 0.81 4.20 15.72
N CYS A 234 1.98 4.44 16.31
CA CYS A 234 2.34 3.96 17.64
C CYS A 234 1.65 4.81 18.70
N ARG A 235 0.77 4.18 19.48
CA ARG A 235 0.05 4.83 20.57
C ARG A 235 0.87 4.84 21.86
N ALA A 236 1.45 3.70 22.20
CA ALA A 236 2.21 3.51 23.44
C ALA A 236 3.21 2.36 23.30
N VAL A 237 4.30 2.45 24.04
CA VAL A 237 5.29 1.39 24.23
C VAL A 237 5.67 1.37 25.71
N ASP A 238 5.39 0.27 26.38
CA ASP A 238 5.72 0.06 27.79
C ASP A 238 6.79 -1.03 27.89
N VAL A 239 7.93 -0.71 28.49
CA VAL A 239 8.97 -1.70 28.81
C VAL A 239 8.61 -2.34 30.14
N LEU A 240 8.31 -3.64 30.10
CA LEU A 240 7.78 -4.38 31.24
C LEU A 240 8.86 -5.13 32.00
N ASN A 241 9.92 -5.55 31.30
CA ASN A 241 11.08 -6.17 31.93
C ASN A 241 12.34 -5.90 31.12
N VAL A 242 13.48 -5.84 31.81
CA VAL A 242 14.82 -5.65 31.22
C VAL A 242 15.76 -6.69 31.83
N LEU A 243 16.36 -7.51 30.99
CA LEU A 243 17.29 -8.56 31.38
C LEU A 243 18.68 -8.21 30.82
N PRO A 244 19.73 -8.13 31.65
CA PRO A 244 21.08 -7.91 31.16
C PRO A 244 21.61 -9.14 30.44
N THR A 245 22.41 -8.93 29.39
CA THR A 245 23.10 -10.00 28.65
C THR A 245 24.58 -10.06 29.02
N ALA A 246 25.22 -11.22 28.82
CA ALA A 246 26.63 -11.43 29.19
C ALA A 246 27.62 -10.51 28.44
N ASN A 247 27.24 -10.01 27.27
CA ASN A 247 28.04 -9.10 26.45
C ASN A 247 27.78 -7.60 26.76
N GLY A 248 27.10 -7.30 27.88
CA GLY A 248 26.83 -5.91 28.29
C GLY A 248 25.66 -5.25 27.56
N GLY A 249 24.86 -6.02 26.82
CA GLY A 249 23.59 -5.59 26.24
C GLY A 249 22.40 -5.87 27.16
N THR A 250 21.19 -5.70 26.63
CA THR A 250 19.94 -5.95 27.33
C THR A 250 18.92 -6.61 26.40
N ILE A 251 18.09 -7.48 26.96
CA ILE A 251 16.86 -7.98 26.34
C ILE A 251 15.68 -7.33 27.05
N GLU A 252 14.75 -6.78 26.28
CA GLU A 252 13.59 -6.08 26.81
C GLU A 252 12.31 -6.80 26.42
N LEU A 253 11.45 -7.06 27.42
CA LEU A 253 10.07 -7.47 27.17
C LEU A 253 9.20 -6.22 27.17
N LEU A 254 8.53 -5.96 26.05
CA LEU A 254 7.73 -4.75 25.90
C LEU A 254 6.33 -5.05 25.37
N TYR A 255 5.39 -4.22 25.79
CA TYR A 255 4.02 -4.18 25.29
C TYR A 255 3.85 -2.92 24.44
N MET A 256 3.37 -3.07 23.22
CA MET A 256 3.21 -1.99 22.25
C MET A 256 1.78 -1.94 21.74
N GLN A 257 1.20 -0.74 21.71
CA GLN A 257 -0.14 -0.48 21.18
C GLN A 257 -0.04 0.34 19.89
N LEU A 258 -0.79 -0.07 18.86
CA LEU A 258 -0.92 0.66 17.60
C LEU A 258 -2.37 1.11 17.39
N TYR A 259 -2.54 2.33 16.87
CA TYR A 259 -3.83 2.80 16.39
C TYR A 259 -4.36 1.94 15.24
N ALA A 260 -5.68 2.00 15.02
CA ALA A 260 -6.32 1.40 13.87
C ALA A 260 -5.76 2.03 12.58
N PRO A 261 -5.14 1.25 11.67
CA PRO A 261 -4.50 1.82 10.48
C PRO A 261 -5.52 2.31 9.45
N THR A 262 -6.76 1.80 9.51
CA THR A 262 -7.89 2.24 8.69
C THR A 262 -9.19 2.09 9.47
N THR A 263 -10.29 2.61 8.95
CA THR A 263 -11.63 2.39 9.52
C THR A 263 -12.11 0.94 9.39
N LEU A 264 -11.45 0.11 8.58
CA LEU A 264 -11.83 -1.29 8.32
C LEU A 264 -10.96 -2.31 9.07
N ALA A 265 -9.88 -1.87 9.72
CA ALA A 265 -8.97 -2.73 10.46
C ALA A 265 -8.83 -2.23 11.91
N PRO A 266 -9.01 -3.10 12.92
CA PRO A 266 -8.95 -2.67 14.31
C PRO A 266 -7.53 -2.25 14.73
N ALA A 267 -7.45 -1.53 15.85
CA ALA A 267 -6.22 -1.32 16.59
C ALA A 267 -5.58 -2.67 16.97
N ARG A 268 -4.25 -2.67 17.16
CA ARG A 268 -3.49 -3.88 17.43
C ARG A 268 -2.51 -3.66 18.56
N ASP A 269 -2.34 -4.69 19.38
CA ASP A 269 -1.36 -4.69 20.45
C ASP A 269 -0.38 -5.85 20.25
N PHE A 270 0.84 -5.69 20.75
CA PHE A 270 1.93 -6.64 20.57
C PHE A 270 2.69 -6.82 21.88
N TRP A 271 3.01 -8.08 22.18
CA TRP A 271 4.05 -8.45 23.12
C TRP A 271 5.31 -8.77 22.33
N LEU A 272 6.40 -8.05 22.61
CA LEU A 272 7.63 -8.13 21.84
C LEU A 272 8.80 -8.40 22.76
N LEU A 273 9.70 -9.27 22.29
CA LEU A 273 11.06 -9.40 22.81
C LEU A 273 11.97 -8.56 21.92
N ARG A 274 12.70 -7.62 22.51
CA ARG A 274 13.61 -6.70 21.80
C ARG A 274 15.04 -6.86 22.29
#